data_AF-A0A966UQE9-F1
#
_entry.id   AF-A0A966UQE9-F1
#
_cell.length_a   1.000
_cell.length_b   1.000
_cell.length_c   1.000
_cell.angle_alpha   90.00
_cell.angle_beta   90.00
_cell.angle_gamma   90.00
#
_symmetry.space_group_name_H-M   'P 1'
#
loop_
_entity.id
_entity.type
_entity.pdbx_description
1 polymer ?
#
loop_
_entity_poly.entity_id
_entity_poly.type
_entity_poly.pdbx_seq_one_letter_code
_entity_poly.pdbx_strand_id
1 'polypeptide(L)'
;MTHFNVVIMTPGKSLVSEYVKSLLGTIQVLQANNITWHFQNEYASLVTNAREATITGSRQLEVFNRAPGKGQYTYDKIFCIDSDIVWNPDQFIKLLQSDKDIISGVYYEAQGADAMIHRNKDDFRPMSREEITALQQTGDSFPTYGVGLGFMCVNQG
;
A
#
# COMPACT_ATOMS: atom_id res chain seq x y z
N MET A 1 -12.74 -4.11 -21.42
CA MET A 1 -12.60 -4.04 -19.96
C MET A 1 -11.80 -2.80 -19.64
N THR A 2 -12.20 -1.99 -18.66
CA THR A 2 -11.46 -0.78 -18.30
C THR A 2 -10.10 -1.16 -17.73
N HIS A 3 -9.05 -0.43 -18.11
CA HIS A 3 -7.70 -0.62 -17.63
C HIS A 3 -7.28 0.56 -16.76
N PHE A 4 -6.59 0.28 -15.66
CA PHE A 4 -6.05 1.29 -14.74
C PHE A 4 -4.55 1.09 -14.54
N ASN A 5 -3.75 2.15 -14.61
CA ASN A 5 -2.34 2.03 -14.27
C ASN A 5 -2.15 1.72 -12.79
N VAL A 6 -3.04 2.23 -11.93
CA VAL A 6 -2.98 1.96 -10.49
C VAL A 6 -4.34 1.76 -9.85
N VAL A 7 -4.44 0.75 -8.99
CA VAL A 7 -5.60 0.56 -8.11
C VAL A 7 -5.17 0.81 -6.68
N ILE A 8 -5.75 1.82 -6.04
CA ILE A 8 -5.50 2.18 -4.65
C ILE A 8 -6.55 1.49 -3.79
N MET A 9 -6.11 0.60 -2.90
CA MET A 9 -6.92 -0.22 -2.02
C MET A 9 -6.73 0.19 -0.58
N THR A 10 -7.80 0.67 0.04
CA THR A 10 -7.76 1.13 1.42
C THR A 10 -8.81 0.43 2.25
N PRO A 11 -8.43 -0.55 3.09
CA PRO A 11 -9.37 -1.18 4.00
C PRO A 11 -9.66 -0.23 5.17
N GLY A 12 -10.94 -0.04 5.49
CA GLY A 12 -11.34 0.76 6.64
C GLY A 12 -12.71 1.42 6.48
N LYS A 13 -13.42 1.60 7.61
CA LYS A 13 -14.71 2.31 7.66
C LYS A 13 -14.57 3.83 7.66
N SER A 14 -13.38 4.34 7.96
CA SER A 14 -13.12 5.75 8.18
C SER A 14 -11.68 6.03 7.77
N LEU A 15 -11.43 7.24 7.27
CA LEU A 15 -10.12 7.70 6.82
C LEU A 15 -9.73 8.91 7.67
N VAL A 16 -8.47 9.00 8.08
CA VAL A 16 -7.99 10.20 8.79
C VAL A 16 -7.88 11.38 7.82
N SER A 17 -7.96 12.61 8.33
CA SER A 17 -8.01 13.80 7.46
C SER A 17 -6.75 13.97 6.62
N GLU A 18 -5.61 13.56 7.19
CA GLU A 18 -4.28 13.59 6.60
C GLU A 18 -4.18 12.58 5.45
N TYR A 19 -4.75 11.38 5.59
CA TYR A 19 -4.87 10.40 4.51
C TYR A 19 -5.60 10.99 3.31
N VAL A 20 -6.72 11.70 3.55
CA VAL A 20 -7.50 12.31 2.47
C VAL A 20 -6.69 13.40 1.75
N LYS A 21 -5.92 14.20 2.48
CA LYS A 21 -5.01 15.21 1.89
C LYS A 21 -3.94 14.53 1.03
N SER A 22 -3.32 13.47 1.52
CA SER A 22 -2.33 12.69 0.78
C SER A 22 -2.92 12.07 -0.49
N LEU A 23 -4.11 11.46 -0.39
CA LEU A 23 -4.82 10.89 -1.54
C LEU A 23 -5.12 11.95 -2.60
N LEU A 24 -5.70 13.09 -2.22
CA LEU A 24 -6.03 14.16 -3.17
C LEU A 24 -4.79 14.72 -3.87
N GLY A 25 -3.69 14.92 -3.14
CA GLY A 25 -2.41 15.33 -3.71
C GLY A 25 -1.87 14.29 -4.71
N THR A 26 -1.95 13.00 -4.37
CA THR A 26 -1.57 11.93 -5.28
C THR A 26 -2.44 11.90 -6.53
N ILE A 27 -3.76 12.03 -6.41
CA ILE A 27 -4.68 12.06 -7.56
C ILE A 27 -4.34 13.21 -8.52
N GLN A 28 -4.01 14.40 -8.00
CA GLN A 28 -3.58 15.53 -8.82
C GLN A 28 -2.32 15.19 -9.64
N VAL A 29 -1.32 14.57 -9.02
CA VAL A 29 -0.08 14.17 -9.71
C VAL A 29 -0.34 13.06 -10.74
N LEU A 30 -1.16 12.07 -10.41
CA LEU A 30 -1.54 11.00 -11.35
C LEU A 30 -2.25 11.57 -12.59
N GLN A 31 -3.23 12.46 -12.38
CA GLN A 31 -3.96 13.11 -13.48
C GLN A 31 -3.05 13.99 -14.34
N ALA A 32 -2.16 14.77 -13.73
CA ALA A 32 -1.20 15.61 -14.44
C ALA A 32 -0.24 14.79 -15.33
N ASN A 33 0.00 13.52 -15.00
CA ASN A 33 0.86 12.60 -15.76
C ASN A 33 0.07 11.61 -16.62
N ASN A 34 -1.24 11.81 -16.81
CA ASN A 34 -2.13 10.90 -17.55
C ASN A 34 -2.12 9.45 -17.05
N ILE A 35 -1.87 9.26 -15.74
CA ILE A 35 -1.89 7.95 -15.09
C ILE A 35 -3.32 7.67 -14.65
N THR A 36 -3.92 6.63 -15.23
CA THR A 36 -5.28 6.20 -14.89
C THR A 36 -5.30 5.48 -13.55
N TRP A 37 -6.35 5.69 -12.77
CA TRP A 37 -6.43 5.15 -11.40
C TRP A 37 -7.84 4.72 -11.03
N HIS A 38 -7.92 3.79 -10.08
CA HIS A 38 -9.14 3.38 -9.41
C HIS A 38 -8.93 3.40 -7.89
N PHE A 39 -9.93 3.86 -7.14
CA PHE A 39 -9.91 3.80 -5.67
C PHE A 39 -10.96 2.82 -5.19
N GLN A 40 -10.55 1.86 -4.36
CA GLN A 40 -11.37 0.80 -3.83
C GLN A 40 -11.26 0.79 -2.30
N ASN A 41 -12.40 0.91 -1.62
CA ASN A 41 -12.48 0.95 -0.17
C ASN A 41 -13.64 0.07 0.30
N GLU A 42 -13.35 -0.83 1.22
CA GLU A 42 -14.34 -1.63 1.93
C GLU A 42 -13.97 -1.80 3.40
N TYR A 43 -14.90 -2.36 4.18
CA TYR A 43 -14.73 -2.57 5.61
C TYR A 43 -15.33 -3.89 6.08
N ALA A 44 -14.63 -4.52 7.03
CA ALA A 44 -15.13 -5.57 7.90
C ALA A 44 -14.48 -5.44 9.28
N SER A 45 -15.09 -6.04 10.31
CA SER A 45 -14.56 -5.96 11.68
C SER A 45 -13.24 -6.72 11.89
N LEU A 46 -12.95 -7.72 11.06
CA LEU A 46 -11.67 -8.45 11.06
C LEU A 46 -10.78 -7.89 9.97
N VAL A 47 -9.53 -7.55 10.30
CA VAL A 47 -8.57 -6.92 9.39
C VAL A 47 -8.34 -7.76 8.12
N THR A 48 -8.23 -9.09 8.27
CA THR A 48 -8.10 -10.01 7.13
C THR A 48 -9.31 -9.93 6.20
N ASN A 49 -10.52 -9.90 6.75
CA ASN A 49 -11.75 -9.80 5.97
C ASN A 49 -11.91 -8.41 5.35
N ALA A 50 -11.43 -7.35 6.01
CA ALA A 50 -11.47 -6.00 5.47
C ALA A 50 -10.55 -5.89 4.24
N ARG A 51 -9.36 -6.48 4.31
CA ARG A 51 -8.42 -6.56 3.18
C ARG A 51 -9.00 -7.38 2.03
N GLU A 52 -9.57 -8.55 2.32
CA GLU A 52 -10.23 -9.40 1.31
C GLU A 52 -11.42 -8.67 0.66
N ALA A 53 -12.27 -8.04 1.48
CA ALA A 53 -13.40 -7.26 0.96
C ALA A 53 -12.93 -6.09 0.09
N THR A 54 -11.82 -5.45 0.48
CA THR A 54 -11.26 -4.33 -0.25
C THR A 54 -10.59 -4.75 -1.54
N ILE A 55 -9.87 -5.87 -1.61
CA ILE A 55 -9.24 -6.32 -2.87
C ILE A 55 -10.28 -6.86 -3.87
N THR A 56 -11.33 -7.51 -3.37
CA THR A 56 -12.42 -8.02 -4.22
C THR A 56 -13.47 -6.97 -4.56
N GLY A 57 -13.60 -5.91 -3.75
CA GLY A 57 -14.63 -4.88 -3.93
C GLY A 57 -16.00 -5.38 -3.49
N SER A 58 -16.02 -6.25 -2.46
CA SER A 58 -17.21 -6.97 -2.03
C SER A 58 -17.11 -7.39 -0.57
N ARG A 59 -18.15 -7.11 0.22
CA ARG A 59 -18.24 -7.57 1.61
C ARG A 59 -18.58 -9.05 1.76
N GLN A 60 -18.94 -9.71 0.66
CA GLN A 60 -19.15 -11.15 0.64
C GLN A 60 -17.81 -11.86 0.42
N LEU A 61 -17.52 -12.86 1.27
CA LEU A 61 -16.34 -13.71 1.11
C LEU A 61 -16.56 -14.64 -0.09
N GLU A 62 -15.76 -14.48 -1.12
CA GLU A 62 -15.85 -15.27 -2.35
C GLU A 62 -14.63 -16.18 -2.49
N VAL A 63 -14.74 -17.38 -1.91
CA VAL A 63 -13.64 -18.37 -1.82
C VAL A 63 -13.03 -18.73 -3.18
N PHE A 64 -13.79 -18.61 -4.27
CA PHE A 64 -13.34 -18.95 -5.62
C PHE A 64 -12.82 -17.76 -6.41
N ASN A 65 -12.87 -16.54 -5.87
CA ASN A 65 -12.28 -15.40 -6.53
C ASN A 65 -10.75 -15.52 -6.56
N ARG A 66 -10.16 -15.20 -7.72
CA ARG A 66 -8.71 -15.25 -7.94
C ARG A 66 -8.17 -13.96 -8.54
N ALA A 67 -9.01 -12.94 -8.70
CA ALA A 67 -8.64 -11.68 -9.32
C ALA A 67 -9.09 -10.49 -8.47
N PRO A 68 -8.24 -9.47 -8.31
CA PRO A 68 -8.66 -8.18 -7.80
C PRO A 68 -9.88 -7.62 -8.56
N GLY A 69 -10.77 -6.94 -7.84
CA GLY A 69 -12.00 -6.38 -8.39
C GLY A 69 -12.91 -7.41 -9.07
N LYS A 70 -12.79 -8.70 -8.72
CA LYS A 70 -13.49 -9.83 -9.36
C LYS A 70 -13.30 -9.89 -10.88
N GLY A 71 -12.15 -9.42 -11.35
CA GLY A 71 -11.84 -9.35 -12.78
C GLY A 71 -12.72 -8.37 -13.57
N GLN A 72 -13.30 -7.34 -12.93
CA GLN A 72 -14.08 -6.31 -13.64
C GLN A 72 -13.20 -5.25 -14.35
N TYR A 73 -11.91 -5.20 -14.01
CA TYR A 73 -10.92 -4.32 -14.60
C TYR A 73 -9.57 -5.04 -14.74
N THR A 74 -8.68 -4.49 -15.58
CA THR A 74 -7.25 -4.85 -15.60
C THR A 74 -6.44 -3.73 -14.97
N TYR A 75 -5.24 -4.04 -14.50
CA TYR A 75 -4.38 -3.06 -13.84
C TYR A 75 -2.89 -3.35 -14.00
N ASP A 76 -2.04 -2.33 -13.91
CA ASP A 76 -0.58 -2.52 -13.86
C ASP A 76 -0.12 -2.77 -12.41
N LYS A 77 -0.58 -1.94 -11.46
CA LYS A 77 -0.14 -2.00 -10.05
C LYS A 77 -1.29 -1.83 -9.05
N ILE A 78 -1.16 -2.49 -7.90
CA ILE A 78 -2.04 -2.31 -6.74
C ILE A 78 -1.26 -1.61 -5.62
N PHE A 79 -1.89 -0.63 -4.98
CA PHE A 79 -1.41 -0.03 -3.74
C PHE A 79 -2.32 -0.45 -2.59
N CYS A 80 -1.79 -1.17 -1.61
CA CYS A 80 -2.43 -1.38 -0.32
C CYS A 80 -2.02 -0.23 0.60
N ILE A 81 -2.98 0.59 1.03
CA ILE A 81 -2.74 1.73 1.91
C ILE A 81 -3.70 1.69 3.09
N ASP A 82 -3.18 1.60 4.31
CA ASP A 82 -4.00 1.64 5.51
C ASP A 82 -4.63 3.04 5.68
N SER A 83 -5.84 3.12 6.24
CA SER A 83 -6.67 4.32 6.31
C SER A 83 -6.14 5.47 7.19
N ASP A 84 -5.09 5.21 7.94
CA ASP A 84 -4.40 6.10 8.88
C ASP A 84 -2.97 6.46 8.44
N ILE A 85 -2.56 6.00 7.25
CA ILE A 85 -1.24 6.30 6.68
C ILE A 85 -1.25 7.68 6.01
N VAL A 86 -0.12 8.37 6.17
CA VAL A 86 0.10 9.71 5.63
C VAL A 86 1.36 9.68 4.77
N TRP A 87 1.28 10.23 3.57
CA TRP A 87 2.38 10.28 2.62
C TRP A 87 2.40 11.58 1.83
N ASN A 88 3.54 11.87 1.21
CA ASN A 88 3.67 12.88 0.17
C ASN A 88 3.49 12.25 -1.21
N PRO A 89 2.87 12.92 -2.19
CA PRO A 89 2.68 12.38 -3.54
C PRO A 89 3.96 11.84 -4.18
N ASP A 90 5.10 12.49 -3.99
CA ASP A 90 6.39 12.03 -4.51
C ASP A 90 6.80 10.65 -3.98
N GLN A 91 6.45 10.32 -2.72
CA GLN A 91 6.72 9.00 -2.15
C GLN A 91 5.88 7.93 -2.83
N PHE A 92 4.60 8.23 -3.12
CA PHE A 92 3.74 7.34 -3.90
C PHE A 92 4.30 7.11 -5.31
N ILE A 93 4.72 8.18 -5.98
CA ILE A 93 5.29 8.09 -7.34
C ILE A 93 6.60 7.29 -7.35
N LYS A 94 7.47 7.44 -6.35
CA LYS A 94 8.70 6.63 -6.23
C LYS A 94 8.39 5.14 -6.17
N LEU A 95 7.39 4.73 -5.38
CA LEU A 95 6.95 3.32 -5.31
C LEU A 95 6.33 2.87 -6.64
N LEU A 96 5.50 3.72 -7.25
CA LEU A 96 4.84 3.44 -8.53
C LEU A 96 5.85 3.22 -9.66
N GLN A 97 6.96 3.96 -9.66
CA GLN A 97 8.03 3.87 -10.66
C GLN A 97 9.01 2.72 -10.43
N SER A 98 8.92 2.04 -9.28
CA SER A 98 9.80 0.90 -8.98
C SER A 98 9.63 -0.24 -9.97
N ASP A 99 10.73 -0.90 -10.31
CA ASP A 99 10.78 -2.11 -11.14
C ASP A 99 10.54 -3.40 -10.33
N LYS A 100 10.32 -3.31 -9.02
CA LYS A 100 10.13 -4.48 -8.14
C LYS A 100 8.69 -4.98 -8.17
N ASP A 101 8.54 -6.30 -8.09
CA ASP A 101 7.22 -6.94 -8.01
C ASP A 101 6.47 -6.55 -6.72
N ILE A 102 7.20 -6.38 -5.62
CA ILE A 102 6.67 -5.91 -4.34
C ILE A 102 7.64 -4.87 -3.79
N ILE A 103 7.14 -3.68 -3.46
CA ILE A 103 7.88 -2.64 -2.76
C ILE A 103 6.98 -1.94 -1.75
N SER A 104 7.53 -1.52 -0.62
CA SER A 104 6.77 -0.84 0.43
C SER A 104 7.51 0.40 0.89
N GLY A 105 6.75 1.42 1.31
CA GLY A 105 7.32 2.54 2.03
C GLY A 105 7.68 2.15 3.46
N VAL A 106 8.68 2.83 4.04
CA VAL A 106 8.94 2.78 5.48
C VAL A 106 8.02 3.79 6.15
N TYR A 107 7.20 3.32 7.08
CA TYR A 107 6.35 4.15 7.92
C TYR A 107 6.41 3.69 9.37
N TYR A 108 6.30 4.65 10.28
CA TYR A 108 6.42 4.44 11.73
C TYR A 108 5.05 4.52 12.38
N GLU A 109 4.86 3.79 13.48
CA GLU A 109 3.65 3.93 14.28
C GLU A 109 3.57 5.33 14.90
N ALA A 110 2.36 5.86 15.04
CA ALA A 110 2.13 7.22 15.55
C ALA A 110 2.74 7.47 16.95
N GLN A 111 2.88 6.42 17.76
CA GLN A 111 3.40 6.45 19.13
C GLN A 111 4.68 5.62 19.30
N GLY A 112 5.17 4.99 18.22
CA GLY A 112 6.29 4.04 18.26
C GLY A 112 7.58 4.60 17.70
N ALA A 113 8.70 4.06 18.16
CA ALA A 113 10.01 4.33 17.58
C ALA A 113 10.24 3.51 16.28
N ASP A 114 9.66 2.30 16.22
CA ASP A 114 10.01 1.28 15.24
C ASP A 114 9.06 1.27 14.03
N ALA A 115 9.58 0.81 12.89
CA ALA A 115 8.76 0.49 11.73
C ALA A 115 8.51 -1.03 11.72
N MET A 116 7.30 -1.46 11.36
CA MET A 116 6.92 -2.89 11.26
C MET A 116 7.59 -3.55 10.04
N ILE A 117 8.91 -3.63 10.09
CA ILE A 117 9.82 -4.14 9.07
C ILE A 117 10.72 -5.16 9.77
N HIS A 118 10.78 -6.37 9.24
CA HIS A 118 11.63 -7.43 9.74
C HIS A 118 12.73 -7.69 8.73
N ARG A 119 13.99 -7.41 9.10
CA ARG A 119 15.12 -7.60 8.18
C ARG A 119 15.37 -9.07 7.90
N ASN A 120 15.43 -9.89 8.96
CA ASN A 120 15.59 -11.33 8.88
C ASN A 120 14.47 -12.05 9.63
N LYS A 121 14.25 -13.32 9.26
CA LYS A 121 13.28 -14.19 9.91
C LYS A 121 13.56 -14.39 11.41
N ASP A 122 14.83 -14.48 11.76
CA ASP A 122 15.29 -14.88 13.10
C ASP A 122 15.52 -13.67 14.03
N ASP A 123 15.22 -12.45 13.57
CA ASP A 123 15.37 -11.25 14.41
C ASP A 123 14.29 -11.19 15.49
N PHE A 124 13.11 -11.81 15.27
CA PHE A 124 11.93 -11.81 16.16
C PHE A 124 11.47 -10.44 16.68
N ARG A 125 11.97 -9.35 16.08
CA ARG A 125 11.63 -7.96 16.38
C ARG A 125 11.59 -7.13 15.10
N PRO A 126 10.85 -6.00 15.11
CA PRO A 126 10.98 -5.00 14.06
C PRO A 126 12.36 -4.32 14.10
N MET A 127 12.71 -3.69 12.98
CA MET A 127 13.90 -2.84 12.88
C MET A 127 13.71 -1.54 13.67
N SER A 128 14.77 -1.12 14.36
CA SER A 128 14.78 0.16 15.06
C SER A 128 14.89 1.33 14.09
N ARG A 129 14.52 2.53 14.55
CA ARG A 129 14.68 3.76 13.78
C ARG A 129 16.13 4.02 13.37
N GLU A 130 17.08 3.74 14.26
CA GLU A 130 18.51 3.93 14.01
C GLU A 130 18.99 2.98 12.90
N GLU A 131 18.55 1.72 12.92
CA GLU A 131 18.88 0.74 11.89
C GLU A 131 18.35 1.17 10.52
N ILE A 132 17.11 1.66 10.47
CA ILE A 132 16.50 2.13 9.23
C ILE A 132 17.17 3.41 8.73
N THR A 133 17.46 4.36 9.63
CA THR A 133 18.13 5.62 9.29
C THR A 133 19.53 5.36 8.74
N ALA A 134 20.25 4.40 9.29
CA ALA A 134 21.56 3.99 8.77
C ALA A 134 21.44 3.43 7.35
N LEU A 135 20.40 2.64 7.06
CA LEU A 135 20.17 2.10 5.71
C LEU A 135 19.78 3.16 4.70
N GLN A 136 19.00 4.17 5.10
CA GLN A 136 18.64 5.30 4.23
C GLN A 136 19.88 6.07 3.73
N GLN A 137 20.99 6.03 4.45
CA GLN A 137 22.25 6.66 4.01
C GLN A 137 22.98 5.83 2.94
N THR A 138 22.65 4.54 2.80
CA THR A 138 23.32 3.61 1.90
C THR A 138 22.62 3.43 0.56
N GLY A 139 21.35 3.81 0.45
CA GLY A 139 20.58 3.75 -0.79
C GLY A 139 19.10 4.04 -0.60
N ASP A 140 18.38 4.12 -1.72
CA ASP A 140 16.94 4.45 -1.76
C ASP A 140 16.02 3.30 -1.35
N SER A 141 16.52 2.06 -1.35
CA SER A 141 15.76 0.87 -0.96
C SER A 141 16.68 -0.23 -0.42
N PHE A 142 16.12 -1.14 0.37
CA PHE A 142 16.84 -2.29 0.93
C PHE A 142 15.93 -3.52 0.98
N PRO A 143 16.49 -4.74 0.83
CA PRO A 143 15.72 -5.97 0.96
C PRO A 143 15.35 -6.23 2.43
N THR A 144 14.21 -6.87 2.62
CA THR A 144 13.63 -7.17 3.93
C THR A 144 12.93 -8.53 3.90
N TYR A 145 12.85 -9.20 5.04
CA TYR A 145 12.12 -10.46 5.20
C TYR A 145 10.61 -10.22 5.29
N GLY A 146 10.19 -9.13 5.95
CA GLY A 146 8.78 -8.82 6.13
C GLY A 146 8.52 -7.32 6.25
N VAL A 147 7.36 -6.90 5.76
CA VAL A 147 6.84 -5.52 5.85
C VAL A 147 5.34 -5.55 6.07
N GLY A 148 4.81 -4.51 6.69
CA GLY A 148 3.36 -4.28 6.75
C GLY A 148 2.75 -3.95 5.37
N LEU A 149 1.42 -4.11 5.29
CA LEU A 149 0.61 -3.85 4.09
C LEU A 149 0.06 -2.41 4.02
N GLY A 150 0.51 -1.52 4.90
CA GLY A 150 -0.08 -0.18 5.07
C GLY A 150 0.41 0.85 4.07
N PHE A 151 1.49 0.60 3.34
CA PHE A 151 1.90 1.43 2.20
C PHE A 151 2.71 0.63 1.20
N MET A 152 2.08 -0.41 0.65
CA MET A 152 2.71 -1.39 -0.22
C MET A 152 2.21 -1.26 -1.67
N CYS A 153 3.13 -1.29 -2.62
CA CYS A 153 2.86 -1.43 -4.04
C CYS A 153 3.19 -2.86 -4.49
N VAL A 154 2.27 -3.46 -5.24
CA VAL A 154 2.40 -4.80 -5.82
C VAL A 154 2.16 -4.70 -7.32
N ASN A 155 3.11 -5.22 -8.10
CA ASN A 155 2.98 -5.34 -9.56
C ASN A 155 1.96 -6.41 -9.92
N GLN A 156 1.31 -6.27 -11.07
CA GLN A 156 0.48 -7.36 -11.60
C GLN A 156 1.35 -8.61 -11.80
N GLY A 157 0.92 -9.73 -11.20
CA GLY A 157 1.52 -11.06 -11.37
C GLY A 157 0.84 -11.89 -12.46
#